data_AF-A0A7Y2EKE8-F1
#
_entry.id   AF-A0A7Y2EKE8-F1
#
_cell.length_a   1.000
_cell.length_b   1.000
_cell.length_c   1.000
_cell.angle_alpha   90.00
_cell.angle_beta   90.00
_cell.angle_gamma   90.00
#
_symmetry.space_group_name_H-M   'P 1'
#
loop_
_entity.id
_entity.type
_entity.pdbx_description
1 polymer ?
#
loop_
_entity_poly.entity_id
_entity_poly.type
_entity_poly.pdbx_seq_one_letter_code
_entity_poly.pdbx_strand_id
1 'polypeptide(L)'
;MKKIVTLLIIAFCSVTLAQAQSAKTLLNEVSDKVRAYDNIVIDFRWNLSNKKENVNQDTRGDVTINGDKYLLNMLGTTRLFDGEKIYTIVPEDEEVTISNYSAQDDKDITPSKLLTFYEKGYTS
;
A
#
# COMPACT_ATOMS: atom_id res chain seq x y z
N MET A 1 54.82 21.69 -2.18
CA MET A 1 54.13 20.75 -3.09
C MET A 1 53.42 19.62 -2.35
N LYS A 2 54.08 18.85 -1.46
CA LYS A 2 53.44 17.74 -0.72
C LYS A 2 52.18 18.15 0.07
N LYS A 3 52.19 19.31 0.75
CA LYS A 3 51.03 19.83 1.50
C LYS A 3 49.82 20.21 0.61
N ILE A 4 50.06 20.64 -0.63
CA ILE A 4 49.00 20.99 -1.59
C ILE A 4 48.35 19.71 -2.14
N VAL A 5 49.15 18.69 -2.41
CA VAL A 5 48.67 17.36 -2.83
C VAL A 5 47.84 16.71 -1.72
N THR A 6 48.27 16.80 -0.46
CA THR A 6 47.48 16.30 0.67
C THR A 6 46.16 17.04 0.85
N LEU A 7 46.14 18.37 0.65
CA LEU A 7 44.91 19.17 0.74
C LEU A 7 43.92 18.84 -0.38
N LEU A 8 44.40 18.61 -1.60
CA LEU A 8 43.59 18.18 -2.75
C LEU A 8 42.97 16.80 -2.54
N ILE A 9 43.71 15.85 -1.94
CA ILE A 9 43.19 14.51 -1.63
C ILE A 9 42.10 14.57 -0.56
N ILE A 10 42.26 15.41 0.48
CA ILE A 10 41.23 15.61 1.51
C ILE A 10 39.98 16.26 0.92
N ALA A 11 40.16 17.26 0.04
CA ALA A 11 39.04 17.91 -0.64
C ALA A 11 38.30 16.97 -1.61
N PHE A 12 38.99 16.00 -2.22
CA PHE A 12 38.39 15.00 -3.11
C PHE A 12 37.62 13.93 -2.31
N CYS A 13 38.13 13.52 -1.14
CA CYS A 13 37.42 12.60 -0.24
C CYS A 13 36.13 13.19 0.36
N SER A 14 36.01 14.51 0.50
CA SER A 14 34.78 15.13 0.98
C SER A 14 33.66 15.22 -0.07
N VAL A 15 33.94 14.95 -1.36
CA VAL A 15 32.93 14.94 -2.43
C VAL A 15 32.22 13.58 -2.53
N THR A 16 32.73 12.54 -1.89
CA THR A 16 32.13 11.18 -1.91
C THR A 16 31.23 10.89 -0.72
N LEU A 17 30.55 11.91 -0.18
CA LEU A 17 29.40 11.68 0.70
C LEU A 17 28.26 11.15 -0.17
N ALA A 18 28.16 9.82 -0.26
CA ALA A 18 27.07 9.14 -0.95
C ALA A 18 25.72 9.70 -0.44
N GLN A 19 24.98 10.37 -1.32
CA GLN A 19 23.62 10.78 -1.01
C GLN A 19 22.75 9.53 -1.02
N ALA A 20 22.47 8.99 0.17
CA ALA A 20 21.46 7.95 0.32
C ALA A 20 20.11 8.48 -0.19
N GLN A 21 19.42 7.68 -1.01
CA GLN A 21 18.09 8.01 -1.50
C GLN A 21 17.18 8.31 -0.30
N SER A 22 16.50 9.46 -0.31
CA SER A 22 15.57 9.79 0.78
C SER A 22 14.43 8.76 0.81
N ALA A 23 13.93 8.41 1.99
CA ALA A 23 12.81 7.48 2.14
C ALA A 23 11.59 7.92 1.30
N LYS A 24 11.35 9.24 1.24
CA LYS A 24 10.32 9.84 0.40
C LYS A 24 10.53 9.56 -1.09
N THR A 25 11.77 9.65 -1.58
CA THR A 25 12.05 9.38 -3.00
C THR A 25 11.78 7.92 -3.35
N LEU A 26 12.19 6.99 -2.49
CA LEU A 26 11.90 5.56 -2.69
C LEU A 26 10.39 5.27 -2.68
N LEU A 27 9.64 5.88 -1.76
CA LEU A 27 8.19 5.73 -1.71
C LEU A 27 7.53 6.30 -2.98
N ASN A 28 7.96 7.48 -3.44
CA ASN A 28 7.47 8.10 -4.67
C ASN A 28 7.72 7.22 -5.90
N GLU A 29 8.92 6.65 -6.04
CA GLU A 29 9.24 5.74 -7.15
C GLU A 29 8.31 4.51 -7.17
N VAL A 30 7.95 3.96 -6.00
CA VAL A 30 7.00 2.85 -5.90
C VAL A 30 5.59 3.30 -6.31
N SER A 31 5.13 4.44 -5.79
CA SER A 31 3.79 4.97 -6.10
C SER A 31 3.63 5.33 -7.57
N ASP A 32 4.63 5.98 -8.18
CA ASP A 32 4.62 6.32 -9.61
C ASP A 32 4.56 5.07 -10.48
N LYS A 33 5.32 4.02 -10.12
CA LYS A 33 5.29 2.74 -10.82
C LYS A 33 3.94 2.04 -10.69
N VAL A 34 3.37 2.05 -9.49
CA VAL A 34 2.04 1.47 -9.22
C VAL A 34 0.95 2.17 -10.04
N ARG A 35 0.97 3.51 -10.08
CA ARG A 35 0.00 4.32 -10.82
C ARG A 35 0.05 4.12 -12.34
N ALA A 36 1.19 3.67 -12.86
CA ALA A 36 1.36 3.42 -14.28
C ALA A 36 0.69 2.11 -14.76
N TYR A 37 0.24 1.25 -13.84
CA TYR A 37 -0.48 0.03 -14.19
C TYR A 37 -1.97 0.32 -14.43
N ASP A 38 -2.51 -0.21 -15.52
CA ASP A 38 -3.96 -0.14 -15.78
C ASP A 38 -4.75 -0.98 -14.77
N ASN A 39 -4.23 -2.16 -14.44
CA ASN A 39 -4.83 -3.13 -13.53
C ASN A 39 -3.76 -3.77 -12.64
N ILE A 40 -4.11 -4.03 -11.39
CA ILE A 40 -3.22 -4.68 -10.42
C ILE A 40 -3.95 -5.87 -9.81
N VAL A 41 -3.29 -7.02 -9.76
CA VAL A 41 -3.75 -8.19 -9.01
C VAL A 41 -2.74 -8.49 -7.92
N ILE A 42 -3.22 -8.65 -6.69
CA ILE A 42 -2.38 -8.91 -5.51
C ILE A 42 -2.96 -10.12 -4.77
N ASP A 43 -2.19 -11.19 -4.73
CA ASP A 43 -2.45 -12.32 -3.82
C ASP A 43 -1.77 -12.04 -2.48
N PHE A 44 -2.49 -12.23 -1.38
CA PHE A 44 -1.97 -11.95 -0.05
C PHE A 44 -2.35 -13.01 0.99
N ARG A 45 -1.56 -13.04 2.07
CA ARG A 45 -1.87 -13.74 3.30
C ARG A 45 -1.97 -12.71 4.42
N TRP A 46 -3.09 -12.72 5.13
CA TRP A 46 -3.34 -11.92 6.31
C TRP A 46 -3.29 -12.82 7.56
N ASN A 47 -2.53 -12.40 8.58
CA ASN A 47 -2.49 -13.06 9.88
C ASN A 47 -3.00 -12.10 10.95
N LEU A 48 -4.03 -12.50 11.67
CA LEU A 48 -4.48 -11.84 12.90
C LEU A 48 -3.96 -12.60 14.11
N SER A 49 -2.98 -12.04 14.80
CA SER A 49 -2.46 -12.59 16.05
C SER A 49 -2.74 -11.65 17.22
N ASN A 50 -3.56 -12.09 18.16
CA ASN A 50 -3.78 -11.43 19.44
C ASN A 50 -3.56 -12.42 20.57
N LYS A 51 -2.40 -12.32 21.22
CA LYS A 51 -2.00 -13.21 22.33
C LYS A 51 -2.90 -13.10 23.56
N LYS A 52 -3.44 -11.90 23.85
CA LYS A 52 -4.30 -11.66 25.01
C LYS A 52 -5.63 -12.40 24.89
N GLU A 53 -6.20 -12.35 23.69
CA GLU A 53 -7.49 -13.00 23.37
C GLU A 53 -7.28 -14.44 22.82
N ASN A 54 -6.04 -14.95 22.82
CA ASN A 54 -5.64 -16.23 22.26
C ASN A 54 -6.13 -16.47 20.81
N VAL A 55 -6.09 -15.41 19.98
CA VAL A 55 -6.45 -15.46 18.56
C VAL A 55 -5.18 -15.59 17.72
N ASN A 56 -5.15 -16.57 16.82
CA ASN A 56 -4.16 -16.65 15.74
C ASN A 56 -4.84 -17.20 14.49
N GLN A 57 -5.22 -16.32 13.57
CA GLN A 57 -5.98 -16.67 12.38
C GLN A 57 -5.22 -16.27 11.12
N ASP A 58 -4.98 -17.26 10.26
CA ASP A 58 -4.44 -17.06 8.92
C ASP A 58 -5.56 -17.06 7.89
N THR A 59 -5.62 -16.01 7.09
CA THR A 59 -6.57 -15.89 5.97
C THR A 59 -5.78 -15.62 4.69
N ARG A 60 -6.19 -16.26 3.60
CA ARG A 60 -5.73 -15.91 2.25
C ARG A 60 -6.79 -15.08 1.57
N GLY A 61 -6.34 -14.19 0.71
CA GLY A 61 -7.22 -13.40 -0.12
C GLY A 61 -6.49 -12.88 -1.34
N ASP A 62 -7.26 -12.30 -2.24
CA ASP A 62 -6.77 -11.64 -3.42
C ASP A 62 -7.54 -10.34 -3.64
N VAL A 63 -6.90 -9.40 -4.32
CA VAL A 63 -7.57 -8.19 -4.78
C VAL A 63 -7.18 -7.85 -6.20
N THR A 64 -8.18 -7.52 -6.99
CA THR A 64 -8.03 -6.89 -8.31
C THR A 64 -8.39 -5.41 -8.20
N ILE A 65 -7.55 -4.53 -8.72
CA ILE A 65 -7.69 -3.07 -8.69
C ILE A 65 -7.65 -2.53 -10.11
N ASN A 66 -8.57 -1.61 -10.45
CA ASN A 66 -8.58 -0.85 -11.69
C ASN A 66 -8.97 0.60 -11.39
N GLY A 67 -8.01 1.52 -11.46
CA GLY A 67 -8.18 2.88 -10.95
C GLY A 67 -8.63 2.87 -9.49
N ASP A 68 -9.78 3.50 -9.21
CA ASP A 68 -10.36 3.52 -7.86
C ASP A 68 -11.23 2.30 -7.54
N LYS A 69 -11.59 1.49 -8.55
CA LYS A 69 -12.45 0.30 -8.42
C LYS A 69 -11.65 -0.88 -7.89
N TYR A 70 -12.31 -1.78 -7.16
CA TYR A 70 -11.67 -3.00 -6.69
C TYR A 70 -12.64 -4.17 -6.57
N LEU A 71 -12.10 -5.39 -6.64
CA LEU A 71 -12.75 -6.64 -6.26
C LEU A 71 -11.81 -7.36 -5.29
N LEU A 72 -12.26 -7.51 -4.04
CA LEU A 72 -11.52 -8.11 -2.93
C LEU A 72 -12.19 -9.42 -2.54
N ASN A 73 -11.42 -10.51 -2.51
CA ASN A 73 -11.86 -11.79 -1.99
C ASN A 73 -11.12 -12.09 -0.69
N MET A 74 -11.83 -12.20 0.42
CA MET A 74 -11.24 -12.48 1.73
C MET A 74 -12.29 -13.01 2.70
N LEU A 75 -11.90 -13.88 3.64
CA LEU A 75 -12.78 -14.40 4.70
C LEU A 75 -14.08 -15.03 4.17
N GLY A 76 -14.05 -15.67 2.99
CA GLY A 76 -15.23 -16.27 2.37
C GLY A 76 -16.22 -15.26 1.78
N THR A 77 -15.86 -13.98 1.73
CA THR A 77 -16.69 -12.90 1.17
C THR A 77 -16.01 -12.28 -0.05
N THR A 78 -16.83 -11.78 -0.97
CA THR A 78 -16.38 -10.94 -2.08
C THR A 78 -16.91 -9.53 -1.88
N ARG A 79 -16.01 -8.55 -1.80
CA ARG A 79 -16.35 -7.13 -1.73
C ARG A 79 -15.93 -6.45 -3.03
N LEU A 80 -16.89 -5.82 -3.71
CA LEU A 80 -16.72 -5.13 -4.97
C LEU A 80 -17.05 -3.65 -4.79
N PHE A 81 -16.22 -2.76 -5.34
CA PHE A 81 -16.50 -1.34 -5.46
C PHE A 81 -16.46 -0.92 -6.91
N ASP A 82 -17.56 -0.37 -7.42
CA ASP A 82 -17.73 -0.01 -8.83
C ASP A 82 -17.39 1.46 -9.14
N GLY A 83 -17.07 2.25 -8.11
CA GLY A 83 -16.84 3.70 -8.17
C GLY A 83 -17.90 4.52 -7.44
N GLU A 84 -19.08 3.95 -7.18
CA GLU A 84 -20.20 4.62 -6.50
C GLU A 84 -20.75 3.79 -5.34
N LYS A 85 -20.81 2.47 -5.50
CA LYS A 85 -21.42 1.53 -4.57
C LYS A 85 -20.49 0.40 -4.20
N ILE A 86 -20.64 -0.03 -2.96
CA ILE A 86 -19.96 -1.20 -2.42
C ILE A 86 -20.98 -2.35 -2.37
N TYR A 87 -20.57 -3.48 -2.93
CA TYR A 87 -21.31 -4.73 -2.91
C TYR A 87 -20.53 -5.71 -2.03
N THR A 88 -21.21 -6.31 -1.06
CA THR A 88 -20.66 -7.40 -0.25
C THR A 88 -21.47 -8.64 -0.53
N ILE A 89 -20.81 -9.66 -1.06
CA ILE A 89 -21.40 -10.95 -1.42
C ILE A 89 -20.93 -11.96 -0.38
N VAL A 90 -21.89 -12.62 0.26
CA VAL A 90 -21.65 -13.70 1.22
C VAL A 90 -22.28 -14.98 0.66
N PRO A 91 -21.49 -15.82 -0.06
CA PRO A 91 -22.02 -17.00 -0.74
C PRO A 91 -22.65 -18.02 0.21
N GLU A 92 -22.15 -18.13 1.44
CA GLU A 92 -22.69 -19.03 2.47
C GLU A 92 -24.13 -18.70 2.85
N ASP A 93 -24.46 -17.40 2.87
CA ASP A 93 -25.77 -16.89 3.27
C ASP A 93 -26.68 -16.61 2.07
N GLU A 94 -26.21 -16.84 0.84
CA GLU A 94 -26.87 -16.43 -0.42
C GLU A 94 -27.26 -14.92 -0.43
N GLU A 95 -26.48 -14.08 0.25
CA GLU A 95 -26.80 -12.67 0.48
C GLU A 95 -25.89 -11.73 -0.32
N VAL A 96 -26.49 -10.65 -0.84
CA VAL A 96 -25.77 -9.48 -1.37
C VAL A 96 -26.26 -8.21 -0.68
N THR A 97 -25.35 -7.56 0.06
CA THR A 97 -25.59 -6.23 0.63
C THR A 97 -25.02 -5.16 -0.29
N ILE A 98 -25.79 -4.09 -0.54
CA ILE A 98 -25.40 -2.94 -1.38
C ILE A 98 -25.45 -1.68 -0.54
N SER A 99 -24.35 -0.92 -0.53
CA SER A 99 -24.27 0.38 0.15
C SER A 99 -23.67 1.44 -0.76
N ASN A 100 -24.06 2.70 -0.53
CA ASN A 100 -23.43 3.83 -1.21
C ASN A 100 -22.05 4.10 -0.61
N TYR A 101 -21.10 4.50 -1.46
CA TYR A 101 -19.80 4.94 -1.02
C TYR A 101 -19.90 6.29 -0.30
N SER A 102 -19.30 6.38 0.89
CA SER A 102 -19.16 7.61 1.65
C SER A 102 -17.72 7.73 2.11
N ALA A 103 -16.98 8.72 1.60
CA ALA A 103 -15.57 8.93 1.94
C ALA A 103 -15.36 9.25 3.44
N GLN A 104 -16.39 9.69 4.15
CA GLN A 104 -16.36 9.93 5.61
C GLN A 104 -16.64 8.67 6.44
N ASP A 105 -17.45 7.75 5.93
CA ASP A 105 -17.82 6.52 6.64
C ASP A 105 -16.90 5.34 6.30
N ASP A 106 -16.21 5.44 5.16
CA ASP A 106 -15.20 4.50 4.68
C ASP A 106 -13.90 4.64 5.50
N LYS A 107 -13.97 4.19 6.76
CA LYS A 107 -12.83 4.02 7.67
C LYS A 107 -11.93 2.86 7.26
N ASP A 108 -12.34 2.09 6.25
CA ASP A 108 -11.58 0.98 5.74
C ASP A 108 -10.42 1.51 4.89
N ILE A 109 -9.23 0.97 5.14
CA ILE A 109 -8.12 1.10 4.20
C ILE A 109 -8.54 0.31 2.96
N THR A 110 -9.09 0.99 1.96
CA THR A 110 -9.41 0.34 0.70
C THR A 110 -8.13 -0.15 0.04
N PRO A 111 -8.15 -1.28 -0.68
CA PRO A 111 -6.97 -1.77 -1.38
C PRO A 111 -6.34 -0.73 -2.32
N SER A 112 -7.17 0.13 -2.94
CA SER A 112 -6.73 1.26 -3.76
C SER A 112 -5.97 2.34 -2.97
N LYS A 113 -6.37 2.60 -1.72
CA LYS A 113 -5.68 3.55 -0.81
C LYS A 113 -4.43 2.95 -0.17
N LEU A 114 -4.31 1.63 -0.10
CA LEU A 114 -3.17 0.94 0.53
C LEU A 114 -1.82 1.34 -0.10
N LEU A 115 -1.79 1.65 -1.40
CA LEU A 115 -0.54 1.98 -2.10
C LEU A 115 -0.17 3.48 -2.02
N THR A 116 -1.12 4.34 -1.64
CA THR A 116 -0.93 5.79 -1.56
C THR A 116 -1.09 6.33 -0.14
N PHE A 117 -1.25 5.46 0.87
CA PHE A 117 -1.56 5.86 2.25
C PHE A 117 -0.54 6.84 2.86
N TYR A 118 0.73 6.73 2.45
CA TYR A 118 1.82 7.53 2.99
C TYR A 118 1.83 8.98 2.49
N GLU A 119 1.08 9.31 1.44
CA GLU A 119 1.13 10.63 0.80
C GLU A 119 0.43 11.72 1.62
N LYS A 120 -0.48 11.34 2.52
CA LYS A 120 -1.21 12.26 3.40
C LYS A 120 -1.14 11.78 4.85
N GLY A 121 -0.69 12.65 5.75
CA GLY A 121 -0.66 12.38 7.19
C GLY A 121 0.62 11.71 7.72
N TYR A 122 1.56 11.35 6.84
CA TYR A 122 2.88 10.83 7.21
C TYR A 122 3.97 11.77 6.70
N THR A 123 4.71 12.39 7.61
CA THR A 123 5.89 13.20 7.29
C THR A 123 7.16 12.38 7.54
N SER A 124 8.08 12.40 6.57
CA SER A 124 9.46 11.93 6.74
C SER A 124 10.21 12.70 7.83
#